data_AF-A0A8T3Q211-F1
#
_entry.id   AF-A0A8T3Q211-F1
#
_cell.length_a   1.000
_cell.length_b   1.000
_cell.length_c   1.000
_cell.angle_alpha   90.00
_cell.angle_beta   90.00
_cell.angle_gamma   90.00
#
_symmetry.space_group_name_H-M   'P 1'
#
loop_
_entity.id
_entity.type
_entity.pdbx_description
1 polymer ?
#
loop_
_entity_poly.entity_id
_entity_poly.type
_entity_poly.pdbx_seq_one_letter_code
_entity_poly.pdbx_strand_id
1 'polypeptide(L)'
;MLDPPVGPTVEDLATALLDQVGRNASPPTDVVVGGYPATRIELSVPADLDIATCDNGYYRDWLQEGELHSRNPDLDSVDPSNVLFRSGQVNVVYILDVEGARIVVNTWHMPGSSEANLAELEAILSSVSIEP
;
A
#
# COMPACT_ATOMS: atom_id res chain seq x y z
N MET A 1 7.69 8.81 -14.50
CA MET A 1 6.41 9.50 -14.25
C MET A 1 5.32 8.58 -14.75
N LEU A 2 4.26 8.36 -13.98
CA LEU A 2 3.15 7.48 -14.37
C LEU A 2 2.34 8.15 -15.50
N ASP A 3 1.85 7.34 -16.44
CA ASP A 3 0.99 7.76 -17.54
C ASP A 3 -0.28 6.88 -17.56
N PRO A 4 -1.46 7.46 -17.32
CA PRO A 4 -1.69 8.86 -16.94
C PRO A 4 -1.15 9.19 -15.53
N PRO A 5 -0.91 10.47 -15.22
CA PRO A 5 -0.58 10.88 -13.87
C PRO A 5 -1.74 10.58 -12.92
N VAL A 6 -1.44 10.07 -11.72
CA VAL A 6 -2.45 9.72 -10.69
C VAL A 6 -3.24 10.95 -10.25
N GLY A 7 -2.59 12.12 -10.13
CA GLY A 7 -3.18 13.34 -9.56
C GLY A 7 -2.74 13.58 -8.10
N PRO A 8 -2.89 14.81 -7.59
CA PRO A 8 -2.35 15.20 -6.28
C PRO A 8 -3.25 14.84 -5.09
N THR A 9 -4.55 14.60 -5.30
CA THR A 9 -5.51 14.50 -4.19
C THR A 9 -5.58 13.10 -3.57
N VAL A 10 -6.32 13.00 -2.45
CA VAL A 10 -6.71 11.73 -1.84
C VAL A 10 -7.58 10.92 -2.80
N GLU A 11 -8.60 11.56 -3.39
CA GLU A 11 -9.54 10.94 -4.33
C GLU A 11 -8.82 10.41 -5.57
N ASP A 12 -7.91 11.20 -6.13
CA ASP A 12 -7.06 10.83 -7.27
C ASP A 12 -6.31 9.50 -7.03
N LEU A 13 -5.66 9.36 -5.85
CA LEU A 13 -4.97 8.12 -5.51
C LEU A 13 -5.95 6.98 -5.23
N ALA A 14 -7.05 7.25 -4.53
CA ALA A 14 -8.07 6.24 -4.26
C ALA A 14 -8.62 5.64 -5.56
N THR A 15 -8.98 6.48 -6.54
CA THR A 15 -9.44 6.05 -7.86
C THR A 15 -8.37 5.24 -8.58
N ALA A 16 -7.12 5.71 -8.61
CA ALA A 16 -6.03 4.98 -9.27
C ALA A 16 -5.78 3.58 -8.64
N LEU A 17 -5.92 3.44 -7.32
CA LEU A 17 -5.78 2.15 -6.64
C LEU A 17 -6.95 1.21 -6.91
N LEU A 18 -8.17 1.74 -7.05
CA LEU A 18 -9.35 0.96 -7.45
C LEU A 18 -9.24 0.45 -8.89
N ASP A 19 -8.69 1.28 -9.78
CA ASP A 19 -8.49 0.95 -11.20
C ASP A 19 -7.21 0.12 -11.44
N GLN A 20 -6.40 -0.12 -10.40
CA GLN A 20 -5.14 -0.84 -10.51
C GLN A 20 -5.38 -2.31 -10.88
N VAL A 21 -4.99 -2.67 -12.11
CA VAL A 21 -5.05 -4.04 -12.59
C VAL A 21 -4.12 -4.95 -11.78
N GLY A 22 -4.59 -6.16 -11.49
CA GLY A 22 -3.82 -7.20 -10.82
C GLY A 22 -4.00 -7.21 -9.30
N ARG A 23 -4.73 -6.25 -8.73
CA ARG A 23 -5.11 -6.19 -7.31
C ARG A 23 -6.60 -6.45 -7.16
N ASN A 24 -7.00 -6.96 -5.99
CA ASN A 24 -8.40 -6.95 -5.58
C ASN A 24 -8.58 -5.82 -4.55
N ALA A 25 -9.25 -4.76 -4.95
CA ALA A 25 -9.52 -3.60 -4.11
C ALA A 25 -10.90 -3.67 -3.45
N SER A 26 -10.98 -3.29 -2.17
CA SER A 26 -12.27 -3.04 -1.51
C SER A 26 -12.84 -1.69 -1.93
N PRO A 27 -14.17 -1.47 -1.79
CA PRO A 27 -14.70 -0.11 -1.81
C PRO A 27 -14.00 0.77 -0.75
N PRO A 28 -13.76 2.06 -1.04
CA PRO A 28 -13.19 2.98 -0.06
C PRO A 28 -14.14 3.25 1.10
N THR A 29 -13.57 3.47 2.28
CA THR A 29 -14.32 3.83 3.49
C THR A 29 -13.66 5.00 4.22
N ASP A 30 -14.46 5.90 4.78
CA ASP A 30 -13.94 7.03 5.56
C ASP A 30 -13.56 6.59 6.98
N VAL A 31 -12.37 6.96 7.41
CA VAL A 31 -11.84 6.72 8.76
C VAL A 31 -11.04 7.92 9.25
N VAL A 32 -10.49 7.84 10.46
CA VAL A 32 -9.60 8.86 11.04
C VAL A 32 -8.28 8.21 11.43
N VAL A 33 -7.15 8.80 11.04
CA VAL A 33 -5.80 8.36 11.47
C VAL A 33 -5.03 9.59 11.95
N GLY A 34 -4.43 9.52 13.13
CA GLY A 34 -3.66 10.63 13.70
C GLY A 34 -4.41 11.95 13.87
N GLY A 35 -5.75 11.90 13.95
CA GLY A 35 -6.62 13.08 14.04
C GLY A 35 -7.08 13.66 12.69
N TYR A 36 -6.64 13.10 11.57
CA TYR A 36 -6.99 13.57 10.23
C TYR A 36 -7.97 12.63 9.52
N PRO A 37 -8.91 13.15 8.71
CA PRO A 37 -9.74 12.33 7.83
C PRO A 37 -8.87 11.51 6.87
N ALA A 38 -9.22 10.25 6.70
CA ALA A 38 -8.49 9.33 5.84
C ALA A 38 -9.45 8.48 5.01
N THR A 39 -9.06 8.19 3.78
CA THR A 39 -9.70 7.17 2.96
C THR A 39 -8.98 5.84 3.16
N ARG A 40 -9.70 4.82 3.63
CA ARG A 40 -9.22 3.44 3.81
C ARG A 40 -9.62 2.57 2.63
N ILE A 41 -8.67 1.85 2.05
CA ILE A 41 -8.88 0.84 1.00
C ILE A 41 -8.07 -0.42 1.35
N GLU A 42 -8.69 -1.59 1.26
CA GLU A 42 -7.94 -2.85 1.27
C GLU A 42 -7.54 -3.23 -0.14
N LEU A 43 -6.27 -3.59 -0.33
CA LEU A 43 -5.70 -4.06 -1.58
C LEU A 43 -5.06 -5.43 -1.36
N SER A 44 -5.68 -6.49 -1.87
CA SER A 44 -5.13 -7.84 -1.76
C SER A 44 -4.45 -8.30 -3.04
N VAL A 45 -3.31 -8.99 -2.88
CA VAL A 45 -2.68 -9.76 -3.95
C VAL A 45 -3.54 -11.00 -4.22
N PRO A 46 -3.85 -11.34 -5.48
CA PRO A 46 -4.54 -12.58 -5.80
C PRO A 46 -3.85 -13.79 -5.14
N ALA A 47 -4.63 -14.64 -4.48
CA ALA A 47 -4.10 -15.75 -3.68
C ALA A 47 -3.44 -16.85 -4.54
N ASP A 48 -3.86 -16.95 -5.80
CA ASP A 48 -3.39 -17.90 -6.81
C ASP A 48 -2.31 -17.32 -7.74
N LEU A 49 -1.87 -16.07 -7.49
CA LEU A 49 -0.77 -15.48 -8.24
C LEU A 49 0.51 -16.30 -8.04
N ASP A 50 1.09 -16.80 -9.14
CA ASP A 50 2.44 -17.35 -9.13
C ASP A 50 3.46 -16.21 -9.29
N ILE A 51 3.99 -15.74 -8.15
CA ILE A 51 4.97 -14.65 -8.10
C ILE A 51 6.20 -14.93 -8.95
N ALA A 52 6.60 -16.20 -9.13
CA ALA A 52 7.75 -16.55 -9.95
C ALA A 52 7.57 -16.18 -11.43
N THR A 53 6.33 -15.97 -11.86
CA THR A 53 5.99 -15.53 -13.23
C THR A 53 5.97 -14.01 -13.38
N CYS A 54 6.00 -13.24 -12.28
CA CYS A 54 6.12 -11.79 -12.32
C CYS A 54 7.53 -11.36 -12.74
N ASP A 55 7.68 -10.09 -13.12
CA ASP A 55 8.97 -9.52 -13.51
C ASP A 55 10.02 -9.68 -12.39
N ASN A 56 11.06 -10.47 -12.69
CA ASN A 56 12.13 -10.85 -11.76
C ASN A 56 11.63 -11.53 -10.46
N GLY A 57 10.45 -12.15 -10.49
CA GLY A 57 9.87 -12.79 -9.31
C GLY A 57 9.34 -11.81 -8.27
N TYR A 58 8.99 -10.58 -8.67
CA TYR A 58 8.54 -9.53 -7.76
C TYR A 58 7.14 -9.03 -8.10
N TYR A 59 6.35 -8.78 -7.07
CA TYR A 59 5.07 -8.09 -7.16
C TYR A 59 5.16 -6.84 -6.28
N ARG A 60 4.80 -5.65 -6.81
CA ARG A 60 5.04 -4.33 -6.20
C ARG A 60 3.84 -3.40 -6.37
N ASP A 61 3.54 -2.61 -5.35
CA ASP A 61 2.49 -1.57 -5.38
C ASP A 61 3.06 -0.15 -5.47
N TRP A 62 4.22 0.07 -4.86
CA TRP A 62 4.85 1.39 -4.76
C TRP A 62 6.15 1.40 -5.56
N LEU A 63 6.32 2.41 -6.40
CA LEU A 63 7.57 2.67 -7.10
C LEU A 63 8.44 3.55 -6.22
N GLN A 64 9.67 3.15 -5.92
CA GLN A 64 10.61 4.03 -5.24
C GLN A 64 11.10 5.11 -6.22
N GLU A 65 11.35 6.32 -5.72
CA GLU A 65 11.92 7.40 -6.54
C GLU A 65 13.30 6.97 -7.09
N GLY A 66 13.49 7.07 -8.41
CA GLY A 66 14.68 6.56 -9.11
C GLY A 66 14.56 5.12 -9.64
N GLU A 67 13.55 4.35 -9.22
CA GLU A 67 13.32 2.97 -9.71
C GLU A 67 12.51 2.90 -11.01
N LEU A 68 12.00 4.03 -11.51
CA LEU A 68 11.20 4.08 -12.73
C LEU A 68 11.85 3.40 -13.95
N HIS A 69 13.17 3.17 -13.92
CA HIS A 69 13.92 2.47 -14.97
C HIS A 69 15.00 1.51 -14.42
N SER A 70 15.15 1.38 -13.10
CA SER A 70 16.28 0.63 -12.55
C SER A 70 15.84 -0.80 -12.26
N ARG A 71 16.07 -1.65 -13.25
CA ARG A 71 16.52 -3.03 -13.06
C ARG A 71 17.75 -2.97 -12.15
N ASN A 72 17.56 -2.76 -10.85
CA ASN A 72 18.65 -2.64 -9.89
C ASN A 72 18.98 -4.06 -9.39
N PRO A 73 20.07 -4.69 -9.86
CA PRO A 73 20.48 -6.00 -9.38
C PRO A 73 20.94 -5.96 -7.91
N ASP A 74 21.12 -4.77 -7.32
CA ASP A 74 21.56 -4.59 -5.92
C ASP A 74 20.39 -4.51 -4.93
N LEU A 75 19.19 -4.95 -5.29
CA LEU A 75 18.04 -5.07 -4.37
C LEU A 75 18.28 -6.05 -3.21
N ASP A 76 19.38 -6.80 -3.21
CA ASP A 76 19.90 -7.50 -2.04
C ASP A 76 20.26 -6.56 -0.86
N SER A 77 20.37 -5.24 -1.12
CA SER A 77 20.67 -4.21 -0.12
C SER A 77 19.47 -3.38 0.33
N VAL A 78 18.29 -3.55 -0.31
CA VAL A 78 17.04 -2.91 0.11
C VAL A 78 16.25 -3.91 0.91
N ASP A 79 15.75 -3.51 2.09
CA ASP A 79 14.91 -4.39 2.90
C ASP A 79 13.72 -4.92 2.06
N PRO A 80 13.69 -6.23 1.73
CA PRO A 80 12.72 -6.79 0.81
C PRO A 80 11.27 -6.70 1.35
N SER A 81 11.08 -6.36 2.62
CA SER A 81 9.77 -6.29 3.28
C SER A 81 8.86 -5.17 2.76
N ASN A 82 9.40 -4.09 2.20
CA ASN A 82 8.60 -2.93 1.78
C ASN A 82 8.26 -2.90 0.29
N VAL A 83 8.82 -3.81 -0.50
CA VAL A 83 8.66 -3.84 -1.95
C VAL A 83 8.20 -5.20 -2.49
N LEU A 84 8.25 -6.28 -1.71
CA LEU A 84 7.89 -7.64 -2.17
C LEU A 84 6.61 -8.13 -1.52
N PHE A 85 5.49 -8.02 -2.24
CA PHE A 85 4.20 -8.52 -1.75
C PHE A 85 4.03 -10.01 -2.06
N ARG A 86 3.36 -10.73 -1.15
CA ARG A 86 3.11 -12.18 -1.27
C ARG A 86 1.70 -12.48 -1.77
N SER A 87 1.51 -13.62 -2.43
CA SER A 87 0.18 -14.08 -2.86
C SER A 87 -0.76 -14.17 -1.66
N GLY A 88 -1.94 -13.58 -1.79
CA GLY A 88 -2.92 -13.47 -0.71
C GLY A 88 -2.63 -12.41 0.35
N GLN A 89 -1.48 -11.72 0.33
CA GLN A 89 -1.22 -10.61 1.24
C GLN A 89 -2.28 -9.52 1.08
N VAL A 90 -2.78 -9.00 2.20
CA VAL A 90 -3.72 -7.90 2.26
C VAL A 90 -2.98 -6.67 2.76
N ASN A 91 -2.96 -5.62 1.94
CA ASN A 91 -2.51 -4.30 2.35
C ASN A 91 -3.73 -3.44 2.70
N VAL A 92 -3.63 -2.66 3.77
CA VAL A 92 -4.64 -1.67 4.12
C VAL A 92 -3.99 -0.29 3.96
N VAL A 93 -4.48 0.44 2.98
CA VAL A 93 -3.96 1.76 2.58
C VAL A 93 -4.87 2.82 3.16
N TYR A 94 -4.28 3.73 3.93
CA TYR A 94 -4.93 4.92 4.47
C TYR A 94 -4.33 6.15 3.78
N ILE A 95 -5.17 6.90 3.07
CA ILE A 95 -4.76 8.07 2.29
C ILE A 95 -5.31 9.32 2.97
N LEU A 96 -4.43 10.24 3.33
CA LEU A 96 -4.74 11.45 4.07
C LEU A 96 -4.27 12.69 3.32
N ASP A 97 -4.99 13.79 3.50
CA ASP A 97 -4.50 15.14 3.21
C ASP A 97 -4.18 15.82 4.55
N VAL A 98 -2.92 16.19 4.73
CA VAL A 98 -2.42 16.92 5.89
C VAL A 98 -1.85 18.22 5.38
N GLU A 99 -2.61 19.31 5.56
CA GLU A 99 -2.22 20.66 5.17
C GLU A 99 -1.79 20.80 3.69
N GLY A 100 -2.44 20.07 2.79
CA GLY A 100 -2.14 20.05 1.36
C GLY A 100 -1.06 19.05 0.96
N ALA A 101 -0.50 18.29 1.90
CA ALA A 101 0.39 17.18 1.64
C ALA A 101 -0.34 15.84 1.73
N ARG A 102 -0.26 15.03 0.67
CA ARG A 102 -0.81 13.66 0.70
C ARG A 102 0.12 12.74 1.49
N ILE A 103 -0.38 12.21 2.60
CA ILE A 103 0.29 11.17 3.40
C ILE A 103 -0.41 9.83 3.15
N VAL A 104 0.39 8.77 3.00
CA VAL A 104 -0.11 7.40 2.87
C VAL A 104 0.45 6.55 4.01
N VAL A 105 -0.43 5.95 4.81
CA VAL A 105 -0.06 4.91 5.76
C VAL A 105 -0.45 3.56 5.15
N ASN A 106 0.51 2.66 5.00
CA ASN A 106 0.29 1.33 4.48
C ASN A 106 0.58 0.30 5.57
N THR A 107 -0.45 -0.44 5.98
CA THR A 107 -0.27 -1.63 6.82
C THR A 107 -0.48 -2.87 5.98
N TRP A 108 -0.04 -4.03 6.47
CA TRP A 108 -0.31 -5.28 5.77
C TRP A 108 -0.36 -6.47 6.71
N HIS A 109 -1.06 -7.51 6.28
CA HIS A 109 -1.09 -8.80 6.95
C HIS A 109 -1.29 -9.95 5.95
N MET A 110 -1.04 -11.18 6.39
CA MET A 110 -1.41 -12.37 5.64
C MET A 110 -2.82 -12.83 6.03
N PRO A 111 -3.54 -13.58 5.18
CA PRO A 111 -4.87 -14.12 5.53
C PRO A 111 -4.87 -15.01 6.77
N GLY A 112 -3.73 -15.61 7.11
CA GLY A 112 -3.54 -16.46 8.29
C GLY A 112 -3.00 -15.74 9.54
N SER A 113 -2.89 -14.41 9.53
CA SER A 113 -2.46 -13.65 10.72
C SER A 113 -3.42 -13.87 11.89
N SER A 114 -2.89 -14.04 13.10
CA SER A 114 -3.71 -14.25 14.30
C SER A 114 -4.48 -12.98 14.67
N GLU A 115 -5.62 -13.15 15.36
CA GLU A 115 -6.40 -12.01 15.89
C GLU A 115 -5.55 -11.12 16.80
N ALA A 116 -4.65 -11.70 17.60
CA ALA A 116 -3.75 -10.94 18.46
C ALA A 116 -2.79 -10.04 17.66
N ASN A 117 -2.22 -10.54 16.56
CA ASN A 117 -1.33 -9.74 15.72
C ASN A 117 -2.11 -8.66 14.96
N LEU A 118 -3.33 -8.95 14.51
CA LEU A 118 -4.18 -7.95 13.88
C LEU A 118 -4.58 -6.86 14.88
N ALA A 119 -4.91 -7.22 16.11
CA ALA A 119 -5.20 -6.26 17.18
C ALA A 119 -3.97 -5.41 17.53
N GLU A 120 -2.77 -5.99 17.54
CA GLU A 120 -1.53 -5.26 17.73
C GLU A 120 -1.26 -4.28 16.58
N LEU A 121 -1.51 -4.70 15.33
CA LEU A 121 -1.38 -3.82 14.16
C LEU A 121 -2.34 -2.63 14.22
N GLU A 122 -3.59 -2.87 14.62
CA GLU A 122 -4.57 -1.80 14.85
C GLU A 122 -4.16 -0.89 16.02
N ALA A 123 -3.56 -1.43 17.08
CA ALA A 123 -3.02 -0.63 18.17
C ALA A 123 -1.89 0.29 17.69
N ILE A 124 -0.97 -0.22 16.86
CA ILE A 124 0.09 0.59 16.23
C ILE A 124 -0.53 1.71 15.38
N LEU A 125 -1.51 1.40 14.53
CA LEU A 125 -2.19 2.40 13.71
C LEU A 125 -2.88 3.46 14.57
N SER A 126 -3.56 3.06 15.65
CA SER A 126 -4.25 3.98 16.56
C SER A 126 -3.29 4.90 17.34
N SER A 127 -2.03 4.48 17.47
CA SER A 127 -0.98 5.27 18.13
C SER A 127 -0.33 6.31 17.23
N VAL A 128 -0.62 6.28 15.92
CA VAL A 128 -0.12 7.29 14.98
C VAL A 128 -0.59 8.67 15.41
N SER A 129 0.37 9.60 15.50
CA SER A 129 0.16 11.03 15.71
C SER A 129 0.84 11.77 14.59
N ILE A 130 0.15 12.76 14.00
CA ILE A 130 0.66 13.57 12.91
C ILE A 130 0.77 15.00 13.42
N GLU A 131 1.99 15.54 13.43
CA GLU A 131 2.29 16.91 13.85
C GLU A 131 2.51 17.81 12.61
N PRO A 132 2.07 19.08 12.63
CA PRO A 132 2.31 20.06 11.56
C PRO A 132 3.80 20.45 11.40
#